data_AF-D7NBT2-F1
#
_entry.id   AF-D7NBT2-F1
#
_cell.length_a   1.000
_cell.length_b   1.000
_cell.length_c   1.000
_cell.angle_alpha   90.00
_cell.angle_beta   90.00
_cell.angle_gamma   90.00
#
_symmetry.space_group_name_H-M   'P 1'
#
loop_
_entity.id
_entity.type
_entity.pdbx_description
1 polymer ?
#
loop_
_entity_poly.entity_id
_entity_poly.type
_entity_poly.pdbx_seq_one_letter_code
_entity_poly.pdbx_strand_id
1 'polypeptide(L)'
;MTMNLPKDFIEYTRRLMGEELYAAFEKGMQEEAPVSIRLNPFKLNTAQVCVKDRETDVPWCRNAMYLKSRPNFTFDPMLHAGLYYVQEAASMFVDHVLREVVKKPVRMLDLCASPGGKSTCAYAA
;
A
#
# COMPACT_ATOMS: atom_id res chain seq x y z
N MET A 1 15.04 -5.02 -19.86
CA MET A 1 14.38 -4.03 -20.73
C MET A 1 14.93 -2.67 -20.35
N THR A 2 15.40 -1.86 -21.29
CA THR A 2 15.93 -0.53 -20.97
C THR A 2 14.77 0.39 -20.58
N MET A 3 14.89 1.08 -19.44
CA MET A 3 13.85 1.95 -18.91
C MET A 3 13.63 3.14 -19.88
N ASN A 4 12.46 3.21 -20.52
CA ASN A 4 12.15 4.26 -21.50
C ASN A 4 11.54 5.49 -20.82
N LEU A 5 12.35 6.21 -20.04
CA LEU A 5 11.95 7.46 -19.39
C LEU A 5 12.45 8.69 -20.17
N PRO A 6 11.74 9.83 -20.10
CA PRO A 6 12.22 11.09 -20.67
C PRO A 6 13.60 11.49 -20.11
N LYS A 7 14.48 11.99 -20.97
CA LYS A 7 15.85 12.41 -20.58
C LYS A 7 15.84 13.42 -19.43
N ASP A 8 14.99 14.43 -19.52
CA ASP A 8 14.86 15.47 -18.50
C ASP A 8 14.48 14.88 -17.13
N PHE A 9 13.65 13.83 -17.10
CA PHE A 9 13.28 13.13 -15.87
C PHE A 9 14.47 12.37 -15.28
N ILE A 10 15.23 11.67 -16.14
CA ILE A 10 16.43 10.91 -15.73
C ILE A 10 17.46 11.87 -15.12
N GLU A 11 17.79 12.96 -15.82
CA GLU A 11 18.79 13.92 -15.38
C GLU A 11 18.39 14.61 -14.09
N TYR A 12 17.14 15.07 -14.00
CA TYR A 12 16.61 15.70 -12.79
C TYR A 12 16.63 14.75 -11.59
N THR A 13 16.10 13.54 -11.77
CA THR A 13 15.93 12.57 -10.68
C THR A 13 17.28 12.04 -10.21
N ARG A 14 18.20 11.74 -11.13
CA ARG A 14 19.56 11.31 -10.79
C ARG A 14 20.31 12.39 -10.02
N ARG A 15 20.18 13.66 -10.40
CA ARG A 15 20.78 14.78 -9.66
C ARG A 15 20.16 14.94 -8.26
N LEU A 16 18.86 14.74 -8.12
CA LEU A 16 18.15 14.86 -6.84
C LEU A 16 18.52 13.74 -5.87
N MET A 17 18.58 12.50 -6.36
CA MET A 17 18.78 11.30 -5.55
C MET A 17 20.26 10.96 -5.33
N GLY A 18 21.14 11.40 -6.22
CA GLY A 18 22.50 10.86 -6.32
C GLY A 18 22.52 9.47 -6.95
N GLU A 19 23.72 8.96 -7.25
CA GLU A 19 23.89 7.74 -8.04
C GLU A 19 23.34 6.48 -7.35
N GLU A 20 23.55 6.33 -6.04
CA GLU A 20 23.14 5.13 -5.30
C GLU A 20 21.61 4.98 -5.26
N LEU A 21 20.90 6.02 -4.83
CA LEU A 21 19.44 6.02 -4.76
C LEU A 21 18.81 5.97 -6.16
N TYR A 22 19.42 6.62 -7.15
CA TYR A 22 18.95 6.53 -8.53
C TYR A 22 19.09 5.10 -9.07
N ALA A 23 20.20 4.42 -8.79
CA ALA A 23 20.39 3.02 -9.19
C ALA A 23 19.35 2.09 -8.53
N ALA A 24 19.01 2.34 -7.26
CA ALA A 24 17.95 1.60 -6.56
C ALA A 24 16.57 1.87 -7.19
N PHE A 25 16.27 3.12 -7.53
CA PHE A 25 15.05 3.50 -8.24
C PHE A 25 14.94 2.83 -9.61
N GLU A 26 16.00 2.89 -10.42
CA GLU A 26 16.03 2.27 -11.75
C GLU A 26 15.84 0.76 -11.68
N LYS A 27 16.45 0.10 -10.68
CA LYS A 27 16.23 -1.32 -10.42
C LYS A 27 14.77 -1.60 -10.06
N GLY A 28 14.20 -0.87 -9.09
CA GLY A 28 12.82 -1.08 -8.63
C GLY A 28 11.78 -0.84 -9.72
N MET A 29 12.03 0.09 -10.65
CA MET A 29 11.16 0.34 -11.81
C MET A 29 11.14 -0.81 -12.83
N GLN A 30 12.11 -1.73 -12.78
CA GLN A 30 12.17 -2.91 -13.63
C GLN A 30 11.59 -4.17 -12.95
N GLU A 31 11.35 -4.10 -11.63
CA GLU A 31 10.79 -5.20 -10.86
C GLU A 31 9.27 -5.26 -11.00
N GLU A 32 8.70 -6.47 -10.80
CA GLU A 32 7.26 -6.61 -10.74
C GLU A 32 6.74 -5.95 -9.45
N ALA A 33 5.68 -5.14 -9.58
CA ALA A 33 5.14 -4.43 -8.43
C ALA A 33 4.56 -5.44 -7.41
N PRO A 34 5.01 -5.39 -6.14
CA PRO A 34 4.45 -6.26 -5.11
C PRO A 34 2.97 -5.95 -4.91
N VAL A 35 2.21 -6.98 -4.55
CA VAL A 35 0.77 -6.86 -4.33
C VAL A 35 0.50 -6.95 -2.84
N SER A 36 -0.27 -6.00 -2.33
CA SER A 36 -0.68 -5.98 -0.93
C SER A 36 -2.17 -5.74 -0.79
N ILE A 37 -2.72 -6.27 0.30
CA ILE A 37 -4.09 -6.04 0.72
C ILE A 37 -4.13 -5.60 2.18
N ARG A 38 -5.20 -4.89 2.54
CA ARG A 38 -5.52 -4.55 3.93
C ARG A 38 -6.88 -5.12 4.29
N LEU A 39 -6.95 -5.96 5.32
CA LEU A 39 -8.21 -6.48 5.83
C LEU A 39 -9.01 -5.37 6.53
N ASN A 40 -10.33 -5.50 6.50
CA ASN A 40 -11.25 -4.57 7.13
C ASN A 40 -11.62 -5.04 8.54
N PRO A 41 -11.05 -4.47 9.62
CA PRO A 41 -11.32 -4.91 10.99
C PRO A 41 -12.77 -4.65 11.42
N PHE A 42 -13.52 -3.82 10.69
CA PHE A 42 -14.93 -3.53 10.99
C PHE A 42 -15.91 -4.57 10.42
N LYS A 43 -15.43 -5.52 9.60
CA LYS A 43 -16.27 -6.57 8.98
C LYS A 43 -15.85 -8.00 9.31
N LEU A 44 -14.66 -8.20 9.88
CA LEU A 44 -14.14 -9.52 10.21
C LEU A 44 -13.14 -9.47 11.37
N ASN A 45 -13.04 -10.59 12.10
CA ASN A 45 -11.97 -10.80 13.07
C ASN A 45 -10.67 -11.15 12.33
N THR A 46 -9.79 -10.16 12.15
CA THR A 46 -8.57 -10.28 11.33
C THR A 46 -7.61 -11.35 11.83
N ALA A 47 -7.64 -11.68 13.13
CA ALA A 47 -6.81 -12.73 13.72
C ALA A 47 -7.24 -14.15 13.31
N GLN A 48 -8.47 -14.33 12.81
CA GLN A 48 -9.04 -15.63 12.47
C GLN A 48 -9.18 -15.87 10.96
N VAL A 49 -8.79 -14.89 10.14
CA VAL A 49 -8.92 -15.00 8.68
C VAL A 49 -7.66 -15.60 8.07
N CYS A 50 -7.84 -16.69 7.33
CA CYS A 50 -6.82 -17.26 6.48
C CYS A 50 -6.86 -16.56 5.12
N VAL A 51 -5.80 -15.81 4.79
CA VAL A 51 -5.65 -15.15 3.48
C VAL A 51 -4.87 -16.08 2.57
N LYS A 52 -5.50 -16.46 1.46
CA LYS A 52 -4.84 -17.25 0.41
C LYS A 52 -3.66 -16.47 -0.16
N ASP A 53 -2.55 -17.16 -0.40
CA ASP A 53 -1.33 -16.60 -1.00
C ASP A 53 -0.67 -15.47 -0.18
N ARG A 54 -0.98 -15.35 1.13
CA ARG A 54 -0.24 -14.48 2.05
C ARG A 54 1.25 -14.83 2.01
N GLU A 55 2.07 -13.80 1.85
CA GLU A 55 3.53 -13.90 1.87
C GLU A 55 4.10 -13.41 3.20
N THR A 56 3.99 -12.11 3.47
CA THR A 56 4.47 -11.46 4.69
C THR A 56 3.54 -10.34 5.12
N ASP A 57 3.64 -9.91 6.37
CA ASP A 57 2.86 -8.77 6.86
C ASP A 57 3.52 -7.45 6.46
N VAL A 58 2.69 -6.42 6.24
CA VAL A 58 3.17 -5.06 6.05
C VAL A 58 3.54 -4.48 7.43
N PRO A 59 4.82 -4.20 7.73
CA PRO A 59 5.26 -3.99 9.11
C PRO A 59 4.74 -2.67 9.73
N TRP A 60 4.33 -1.71 8.90
CA TRP A 60 3.81 -0.42 9.34
C TRP A 60 2.27 -0.32 9.33
N CYS A 61 1.54 -1.33 8.86
CA CYS A 61 0.08 -1.27 8.82
C CYS A 61 -0.55 -2.51 9.46
N ARG A 62 -1.39 -2.29 10.48
CA ARG A 62 -2.12 -3.39 11.11
C ARG A 62 -3.06 -4.04 10.10
N ASN A 63 -3.15 -5.37 10.15
CA ASN A 63 -4.04 -6.15 9.29
C ASN A 63 -3.76 -6.03 7.78
N ALA A 64 -2.54 -5.65 7.40
CA ALA A 64 -2.09 -5.60 6.02
C ALA A 64 -1.01 -6.64 5.74
N MET A 65 -1.01 -7.18 4.53
CA MET A 65 -0.07 -8.21 4.10
C MET A 65 0.22 -8.11 2.60
N TYR A 66 1.43 -8.55 2.25
CA TYR A 66 1.82 -8.86 0.88
C TYR A 66 1.29 -10.23 0.46
N LEU A 67 1.03 -10.37 -0.84
CA LEU A 67 0.64 -11.61 -1.48
C LEU A 67 1.76 -12.08 -2.41
N LYS A 68 1.94 -13.40 -2.50
CA LYS A 68 2.95 -14.03 -3.37
C LYS A 68 2.74 -13.73 -4.86
N SER A 69 1.50 -13.43 -5.25
CA SER A 69 1.14 -13.09 -6.63
C SER A 69 -0.17 -12.29 -6.66
N ARG A 70 -0.48 -11.67 -7.80
CA ARG A 70 -1.72 -10.92 -7.99
C ARG A 70 -2.87 -11.85 -8.36
N PRO A 71 -3.86 -12.12 -7.49
CA PRO A 71 -5.06 -12.83 -7.90
C PRO A 71 -5.96 -11.92 -8.74
N ASN A 72 -6.95 -12.51 -9.41
CA ASN A 72 -8.02 -11.75 -10.04
C ASN A 72 -9.03 -11.28 -8.97
N PHE A 73 -8.72 -10.15 -8.35
CA PHE A 73 -9.50 -9.57 -7.26
C PHE A 73 -10.98 -9.33 -7.62
N THR A 74 -11.28 -8.99 -8.88
CA THR A 74 -12.65 -8.70 -9.33
C THR A 74 -13.59 -9.90 -9.20
N PHE A 75 -13.07 -11.13 -9.22
CA PHE A 75 -13.90 -12.33 -9.05
C PHE A 75 -13.98 -12.83 -7.61
N ASP A 76 -13.32 -12.16 -6.67
CA ASP A 76 -13.37 -12.53 -5.26
C ASP A 76 -14.59 -11.88 -4.57
N PRO A 77 -15.58 -12.67 -4.10
CA PRO A 77 -16.73 -12.13 -3.38
C PRO A 77 -16.34 -11.37 -2.10
N MET A 78 -15.20 -11.71 -1.48
CA MET A 78 -14.72 -11.05 -0.26
C MET A 78 -14.31 -9.60 -0.53
N LEU A 79 -13.80 -9.29 -1.73
CA LEU A 79 -13.52 -7.91 -2.14
C LEU A 79 -14.83 -7.11 -2.20
N HIS A 80 -15.85 -7.65 -2.88
CA HIS A 80 -17.14 -6.98 -3.05
C HIS A 80 -17.91 -6.84 -1.73
N ALA A 81 -17.74 -7.80 -0.82
CA ALA A 81 -18.23 -7.70 0.54
C ALA A 81 -17.47 -6.65 1.38
N GLY A 82 -16.37 -6.07 0.87
CA GLY A 82 -15.55 -5.08 1.54
C GLY A 82 -14.78 -5.63 2.74
N LEU A 83 -14.48 -6.94 2.72
CA LEU A 83 -13.71 -7.62 3.76
C LEU A 83 -12.22 -7.26 3.71
N TYR A 84 -11.74 -6.86 2.54
CA TYR A 84 -10.40 -6.31 2.37
C TYR A 84 -10.39 -5.27 1.24
N TYR A 85 -9.31 -4.53 1.17
CA TYR A 85 -9.06 -3.58 0.10
C TYR A 85 -7.67 -3.82 -0.50
N VAL A 86 -7.56 -3.75 -1.83
CA VAL A 86 -6.28 -3.84 -2.54
C VAL A 86 -5.64 -2.46 -2.50
N GLN A 87 -4.46 -2.37 -1.90
CA GLN A 87 -3.79 -1.09 -1.73
C GLN A 87 -2.28 -1.33 -1.71
N GLU A 88 -1.53 -0.41 -2.30
CA GLU A 88 -0.06 -0.43 -2.28
C GLU A 88 0.45 -0.18 -0.85
N ALA A 89 1.47 -0.93 -0.44
CA ALA A 89 1.90 -0.99 0.95
C ALA A 89 2.45 0.34 1.48
N ALA A 90 3.26 1.08 0.72
CA ALA A 90 3.78 2.38 1.14
C ALA A 90 2.64 3.38 1.41
N SER A 91 1.55 3.31 0.65
CA SER A 91 0.34 4.10 0.88
C SER A 91 -0.35 3.81 2.22
N MET A 92 -0.07 2.68 2.86
CA MET A 92 -0.61 2.31 4.17
C MET A 92 0.22 2.87 5.33
N PHE A 93 1.37 3.50 5.09
CA PHE A 93 2.22 4.08 6.14
C PHE A 93 1.48 5.13 6.99
N VAL A 94 0.41 5.72 6.46
CA VAL A 94 -0.50 6.61 7.19
C VAL A 94 -1.08 5.96 8.46
N ASP A 95 -1.27 4.62 8.47
CA ASP A 95 -1.71 3.87 9.65
C ASP A 95 -0.72 4.03 10.81
N HIS A 96 0.57 3.81 10.54
CA HIS A 96 1.63 3.98 11.53
C HIS A 96 1.66 5.41 12.06
N VAL A 97 1.70 6.40 11.17
CA VAL A 97 1.78 7.81 11.54
C VAL A 97 0.60 8.20 12.43
N LEU A 98 -0.63 7.85 12.06
CA LEU A 98 -1.83 8.21 12.81
C LEU A 98 -1.85 7.56 14.19
N ARG A 99 -1.46 6.29 14.31
CA ARG A 99 -1.34 5.63 15.62
C ARG A 99 -0.33 6.31 16.53
N GLU A 100 0.73 6.87 15.97
CA GLU A 100 1.75 7.59 16.73
C GLU A 100 1.34 9.00 17.13
N VAL A 101 0.62 9.74 16.28
CA VAL A 101 0.33 11.17 16.52
C VAL A 101 -1.10 11.46 17.01
N VAL A 102 -2.06 10.60 16.71
CA VAL A 102 -3.48 10.76 17.09
C VAL A 102 -3.79 9.88 18.29
N LYS A 103 -3.95 10.49 19.48
CA LYS A 103 -4.21 9.77 20.74
C LYS A 103 -5.65 9.91 21.26
N LYS A 104 -6.46 10.75 20.60
CA LYS A 104 -7.86 11.00 20.94
C LYS A 104 -8.66 11.20 19.67
N PRO A 105 -10.00 11.04 19.69
CA PRO A 105 -10.83 11.27 18.52
C PRO A 105 -10.60 12.68 17.93
N VAL A 106 -10.45 12.73 16.61
CA VAL A 106 -10.26 13.97 15.83
C VAL A 106 -11.21 14.00 14.64
N ARG A 107 -11.44 15.21 14.13
CA ARG A 107 -12.03 15.39 12.79
C ARG A 107 -10.89 15.46 11.78
N MET A 108 -10.89 14.55 10.80
CA MET A 108 -9.87 14.48 9.75
C MET A 108 -10.42 14.95 8.40
N LEU A 109 -9.58 15.62 7.62
CA LEU A 109 -9.83 15.98 6.23
C LEU A 109 -8.83 15.22 5.35
N ASP A 110 -9.33 14.38 4.45
CA ASP A 110 -8.52 13.68 3.45
C ASP A 110 -8.64 14.40 2.09
N LEU A 111 -7.65 15.22 1.75
CA LEU A 111 -7.59 15.93 0.48
C LEU A 111 -7.03 15.02 -0.61
N CYS A 112 -7.63 15.08 -1.80
CA CYS A 112 -7.27 14.21 -2.93
C CYS A 112 -7.47 12.72 -2.62
N ALA A 113 -8.52 12.40 -1.85
CA ALA A 113 -8.77 11.07 -1.29
C ALA A 113 -8.98 9.95 -2.32
N SER A 114 -9.33 10.26 -3.58
CA SER A 114 -9.63 9.25 -4.59
C SER A 114 -8.48 8.24 -4.74
N PRO A 115 -8.75 6.91 -4.76
CA PRO A 115 -10.06 6.24 -4.75
C PRO A 115 -10.64 5.92 -3.35
N GLY A 116 -10.04 6.40 -2.25
CA GLY A 116 -10.56 6.25 -0.88
C GLY A 116 -9.79 5.24 0.00
N GLY A 117 -8.75 4.61 -0.55
CA GLY A 117 -7.94 3.62 0.18
C GLY A 117 -7.25 4.19 1.42
N LYS A 118 -6.77 5.43 1.37
CA LYS A 118 -6.12 6.10 2.51
C LYS A 118 -7.13 6.56 3.55
N SER A 119 -8.31 7.04 3.15
CA SER A 119 -9.38 7.43 4.09
C SER A 119 -9.81 6.24 4.95
N THR A 120 -10.01 5.09 4.31
CA THR A 120 -10.36 3.85 5.03
C THR A 120 -9.19 3.30 5.84
N CYS A 121 -7.93 3.56 5.44
CA CYS A 121 -6.74 3.21 6.21
C CYS A 121 -6.68 4.03 7.49
N ALA A 122 -6.85 5.34 7.36
CA ALA A 122 -6.83 6.28 8.45
C ALA A 122 -7.93 6.00 9.47
N TYR A 123 -9.12 5.60 9.00
CA TYR A 123 -10.22 5.22 9.88
C TYR A 123 -9.96 3.92 10.66
N ALA A 124 -9.11 3.03 10.15
CA ALA A 124 -8.79 1.74 10.77
C ALA A 124 -7.54 1.78 11.68
N ALA A 125 -6.80 2.89 11.69
CA ALA A 125 -5.57 3.10 12.45
C ALA A 125 -5.86 3.35 13.94
#